data_AF-A0A8T6VJ12-F1
#
_entry.id   AF-A0A8T6VJ12-F1
#
_cell.length_a   1.000
_cell.length_b   1.000
_cell.length_c   1.000
_cell.angle_alpha   90.00
_cell.angle_beta   90.00
_cell.angle_gamma   90.00
#
_symmetry.space_group_name_H-M   'P 1'
#
loop_
_entity.id
_entity.type
_entity.pdbx_description
1 polymer ?
#
loop_
_entity_poly.entity_id
_entity_poly.type
_entity_poly.pdbx_seq_one_letter_code
_entity_poly.pdbx_strand_id
1 'polypeptide(L)'
;MTKIMALTRALESTFWEHVSRDIPHFYFFAFDWKHNRDKTEILLALEGSRIDGMMLVYNQSIVQLRGSRKAVRALVGNLDLEKVELQALDQHRQCILE
;
A
#
# COMPACT_ATOMS: atom_id res chain seq x y z
N MET A 1 5.96 15.02 8.46
CA MET A 1 4.80 14.26 9.01
C MET A 1 4.27 13.38 7.91
N THR A 2 4.04 12.10 8.17
CA THR A 2 3.51 11.17 7.16
C THR A 2 2.00 11.35 7.07
N LYS A 3 1.47 11.60 5.88
CA LYS A 3 0.03 11.74 5.63
C LYS A 3 -0.47 10.52 4.85
N ILE A 4 -1.53 9.89 5.35
CA ILE A 4 -2.17 8.76 4.65
C ILE A 4 -3.29 9.30 3.76
N MET A 5 -3.29 8.91 2.49
CA MET A 5 -4.31 9.30 1.52
C MET A 5 -4.64 8.13 0.60
N ALA A 6 -5.92 7.93 0.29
CA ALA A 6 -6.31 7.02 -0.77
C ALA A 6 -5.85 7.55 -2.13
N LEU A 7 -5.48 6.64 -3.03
CA LEU A 7 -5.14 6.95 -4.41
C LEU A 7 -6.41 7.41 -5.13
N THR A 8 -6.45 8.69 -5.43
CA THR A 8 -7.51 9.33 -6.20
C THR A 8 -6.96 9.80 -7.55
N ARG A 9 -7.84 10.22 -8.47
CA ARG A 9 -7.42 10.78 -9.77
C ARG A 9 -6.38 11.91 -9.65
N ALA A 10 -6.46 12.72 -8.59
CA ALA A 10 -5.53 13.82 -8.36
C ALA A 10 -4.10 13.35 -8.03
N LEU A 11 -3.93 12.11 -7.55
CA LEU A 11 -2.65 11.52 -7.17
C LEU A 11 -2.15 10.48 -8.19
N GLU A 12 -2.90 10.22 -9.27
CA GLU A 12 -2.53 9.21 -10.27
C GLU A 12 -1.22 9.53 -10.98
N SER A 13 -0.96 10.81 -11.32
CA SER A 13 0.30 11.19 -11.97
C SER A 13 1.50 10.90 -11.07
N THR A 14 1.44 11.32 -9.80
CA THR A 14 2.48 11.06 -8.81
C THR A 14 2.67 9.57 -8.56
N PHE A 15 1.57 8.80 -8.50
CA PHE A 15 1.61 7.36 -8.36
C PHE A 15 2.32 6.70 -9.54
N TRP A 16 1.90 7.02 -10.77
CA TRP A 16 2.49 6.44 -11.97
C TRP A 16 3.97 6.79 -12.11
N GLU A 17 4.35 8.02 -11.82
CA GLU A 17 5.76 8.45 -11.79
C GLU A 17 6.58 7.66 -10.76
N HIS A 18 5.99 7.31 -9.61
CA HIS A 18 6.67 6.53 -8.59
C HIS A 18 6.84 5.07 -9.01
N VAL A 19 5.75 4.40 -9.41
CA VAL A 19 5.79 2.96 -9.74
C VAL A 19 6.56 2.67 -11.03
N SER A 20 6.60 3.62 -11.97
CA SER A 20 7.35 3.46 -13.22
C SER A 20 8.87 3.44 -13.02
N ARG A 21 9.37 3.91 -11.87
CA ARG A 21 10.81 3.88 -11.55
C ARG A 21 11.34 2.46 -11.33
N ASP A 22 10.47 1.54 -10.90
CA ASP A 22 10.80 0.13 -10.71
C ASP A 22 9.54 -0.74 -10.89
N ILE A 23 9.13 -0.91 -12.15
CA ILE A 23 7.90 -1.64 -12.49
C ILE A 23 7.87 -3.06 -11.90
N PRO A 24 8.94 -3.88 -11.97
CA PRO A 24 8.92 -5.21 -11.36
C PRO A 24 8.64 -5.15 -9.86
N HIS A 25 9.23 -4.19 -9.13
CA HIS A 25 9.01 -4.05 -7.70
C HIS A 25 7.56 -3.64 -7.35
N PHE A 26 6.94 -2.82 -8.21
CA PHE A 26 5.59 -2.28 -8.01
C PHE A 26 4.53 -2.93 -8.91
N TYR A 27 4.81 -4.11 -9.47
CA TYR A 27 3.98 -4.73 -10.51
C TYR A 27 2.51 -4.87 -10.09
N PHE A 28 2.23 -5.40 -8.90
CA PHE A 28 0.85 -5.59 -8.43
C PHE A 28 0.13 -4.27 -8.22
N PHE A 29 0.77 -3.25 -7.63
CA PHE A 29 0.17 -1.91 -7.52
C PHE A 29 -0.24 -1.35 -8.89
N ALA A 30 0.66 -1.42 -9.88
CA ALA A 30 0.40 -0.94 -11.22
C ALA A 30 -0.69 -1.75 -11.94
N PHE A 31 -0.59 -3.07 -11.88
CA PHE A 31 -1.51 -3.99 -12.55
C PHE A 31 -2.94 -3.85 -12.01
N ASP A 32 -3.10 -3.94 -10.68
CA ASP A 32 -4.41 -3.89 -10.04
C ASP A 32 -5.07 -2.52 -10.20
N TRP A 33 -4.31 -1.42 -10.08
CA TRP A 33 -4.86 -0.10 -10.31
C TRP A 33 -5.32 0.12 -11.76
N LYS A 34 -4.61 -0.48 -12.73
CA LYS A 34 -4.93 -0.35 -14.16
C LYS A 34 -6.10 -1.23 -14.59
N HIS A 35 -6.21 -2.44 -14.05
CA HIS A 35 -7.11 -3.47 -14.57
C HIS A 35 -8.26 -3.84 -13.63
N ASN A 36 -8.11 -3.67 -12.32
CA ASN A 36 -9.06 -4.13 -11.31
C ASN A 36 -9.56 -3.00 -10.38
N ARG A 37 -9.64 -1.77 -10.91
CA ARG A 37 -9.89 -0.56 -10.11
C ARG A 37 -11.19 -0.60 -9.29
N ASP A 38 -12.18 -1.36 -9.72
CA ASP A 38 -13.45 -1.58 -9.01
C ASP A 38 -13.28 -2.40 -7.71
N LYS A 39 -12.23 -3.23 -7.64
CA LYS A 39 -11.93 -4.10 -6.50
C LYS A 39 -10.69 -3.67 -5.73
N THR A 40 -10.01 -2.64 -6.20
CA THR A 40 -8.70 -2.20 -5.71
C THR A 40 -8.80 -0.84 -5.04
N GLU A 41 -8.33 -0.79 -3.80
CA GLU A 41 -8.01 0.42 -3.09
C GLU A 41 -6.49 0.48 -2.84
N ILE A 42 -5.88 1.63 -3.08
CA ILE A 42 -4.46 1.86 -2.77
C ILE A 42 -4.40 3.02 -1.79
N LEU A 43 -3.78 2.79 -0.62
CA LEU A 43 -3.44 3.85 0.33
C LEU A 43 -1.98 4.25 0.14
N LEU A 44 -1.72 5.55 0.11
CA LEU A 44 -0.40 6.15 -0.02
C LEU A 44 0.03 6.79 1.30
N ALA A 45 1.23 6.47 1.75
CA ALA A 45 1.92 7.20 2.80
C ALA A 45 2.81 8.27 2.17
N LEU A 46 2.38 9.53 2.28
CA LEU A 46 3.07 10.67 1.70
C LEU A 46 3.96 11.36 2.74
N GLU A 47 5.21 11.62 2.37
CA GLU A 47 6.11 12.52 3.09
C GLU A 47 6.38 13.74 2.18
N GLY A 48 5.66 14.82 2.43
CA GLY A 48 5.58 15.94 1.49
C GLY A 48 4.85 15.53 0.21
N SER A 49 5.48 15.71 -0.94
CA SER A 49 4.99 15.28 -2.26
C SER A 49 5.47 13.87 -2.66
N ARG A 50 6.29 13.22 -1.83
CA ARG A 50 6.88 11.91 -2.15
C ARG A 50 6.05 10.79 -1.55
N ILE A 51 5.84 9.74 -2.34
CA ILE A 51 5.33 8.45 -1.84
C ILE A 51 6.48 7.74 -1.10
N ASP A 52 6.31 7.56 0.21
CA ASP A 52 7.25 6.87 1.09
C ASP A 52 6.79 5.45 1.43
N GLY A 53 5.52 5.15 1.19
CA GLY A 53 4.96 3.80 1.29
C GLY A 53 3.60 3.69 0.62
N MET A 54 3.18 2.45 0.37
CA MET A 54 1.93 2.11 -0.28
C MET A 54 1.34 0.84 0.32
N MET A 55 0.01 0.79 0.41
CA MET A 55 -0.76 -0.39 0.77
C MET A 55 -1.77 -0.68 -0.33
N LEU A 56 -1.79 -1.92 -0.81
CA LEU A 56 -2.74 -2.43 -1.79
C LEU A 56 -3.77 -3.28 -1.06
N VAL A 57 -5.02 -2.85 -1.12
CA VAL A 57 -6.19 -3.58 -0.64
C VAL A 57 -6.97 -4.06 -1.86
N TYR A 58 -7.07 -5.38 -2.02
CA TYR A 58 -7.82 -6.01 -3.09
C TYR A 58 -8.96 -6.83 -2.49
N ASN A 59 -10.19 -6.56 -2.91
CA ASN A 59 -11.38 -7.24 -2.41
C ASN A 59 -11.45 -7.28 -0.86
N GLN A 60 -11.19 -6.12 -0.24
CA GLN A 60 -11.15 -5.92 1.23
C GLN A 60 -10.01 -6.64 1.97
N SER A 61 -9.09 -7.29 1.26
CA SER A 61 -7.91 -7.92 1.84
C SER A 61 -6.63 -7.15 1.52
N ILE A 62 -5.76 -6.95 2.50
CA ILE A 62 -4.44 -6.35 2.28
C ILE A 62 -3.56 -7.38 1.59
N VAL A 63 -3.19 -7.13 0.34
CA VAL A 63 -2.38 -8.07 -0.46
C VAL A 63 -0.93 -7.62 -0.59
N GLN A 64 -0.65 -6.34 -0.42
CA GLN A 64 0.72 -5.83 -0.46
C GLN A 64 0.90 -4.59 0.40
N LEU A 65 2.04 -4.52 1.09
CA LEU A 65 2.45 -3.38 1.90
C LEU A 65 3.93 -3.10 1.64
N ARG A 66 4.26 -1.84 1.31
CA ARG A 66 5.62 -1.40 0.99
C ARG A 66 5.89 -0.03 1.63
N GLY A 67 7.16 0.25 1.91
CA GLY A 67 7.62 1.57 2.34
C GLY A 67 8.61 1.53 3.49
N SER A 68 9.00 2.70 3.96
CA SER A 68 9.82 2.81 5.17
C SER A 68 9.08 2.25 6.39
N ARG A 69 9.82 1.86 7.45
CA ARG A 69 9.21 1.38 8.71
C ARG A 69 8.18 2.37 9.28
N LYS A 70 8.44 3.68 9.10
CA LYS A 70 7.55 4.77 9.52
C LYS A 70 6.28 4.79 8.67
N ALA A 71 6.41 4.70 7.35
CA ALA A 71 5.27 4.67 6.42
C ALA A 71 4.38 3.44 6.66
N VAL A 72 4.99 2.26 6.80
CA VAL A 72 4.30 0.99 7.09
C VAL A 72 3.51 1.09 8.39
N ARG A 73 4.11 1.59 9.48
CA ARG A 73 3.40 1.80 10.76
C ARG A 73 2.22 2.77 10.63
N ALA A 74 2.40 3.85 9.87
CA ALA A 74 1.33 4.83 9.65
C ALA A 74 0.18 4.26 8.81
N LEU A 75 0.48 3.45 7.78
CA LEU A 75 -0.53 2.79 6.95
C LEU A 75 -1.34 1.76 7.76
N VAL A 76 -0.65 0.90 8.53
CA VAL A 76 -1.31 -0.10 9.37
C VAL A 76 -2.12 0.55 10.49
N GLY A 77 -1.59 1.59 11.14
CA GLY A 77 -2.31 2.33 12.18
C GLY A 77 -3.50 3.15 11.67
N ASN A 78 -3.65 3.32 10.35
CA ASN A 78 -4.82 3.95 9.75
C ASN A 78 -5.94 2.97 9.44
N LEU A 79 -5.66 1.66 9.48
CA LEU A 79 -6.67 0.62 9.36
C LEU A 79 -7.43 0.48 10.68
N ASP A 80 -8.72 0.21 10.57
CA ASP A 80 -9.53 -0.20 11.71
C ASP A 80 -9.12 -1.64 12.08
N LEU A 81 -8.16 -1.75 13.01
CA LEU A 81 -7.43 -2.99 13.34
C LEU A 81 -8.33 -4.14 13.82
N GLU A 82 -9.60 -3.87 14.19
CA GLU A 82 -10.57 -4.92 14.52
C GLU A 82 -10.93 -5.83 13.32
N LYS A 83 -10.61 -5.44 12.08
CA LYS A 83 -10.93 -6.22 10.85
C LYS A 83 -9.71 -6.76 10.11
N VAL A 84 -8.49 -6.50 10.59
CA VAL A 84 -7.27 -6.90 9.90
C VAL A 84 -6.83 -8.28 10.38
N GLU A 85 -7.30 -9.33 9.72
CA GLU A 85 -6.62 -10.63 9.78
C GLU A 85 -5.34 -10.53 8.95
N LEU A 86 -4.19 -10.41 9.62
CA LEU A 86 -2.89 -10.66 9.01
C LEU A 86 -2.78 -12.15 8.70
N GLN A 87 -3.21 -12.53 7.50
CA GLN A 87 -3.09 -13.90 7.02
C GLN A 87 -1.67 -14.11 6.46
N ALA A 88 -0.93 -14.97 7.12
CA ALA A 88 0.33 -15.49 6.61
C ALA A 88 0.41 -16.98 6.95
N LEU A 89 1.20 -17.72 6.18
CA LEU A 89 1.54 -19.08 6.54
C LEU A 89 2.24 -19.07 7.91
N ASP A 90 1.87 -19.99 8.81
CA ASP A 90 2.38 -20.04 10.19
C ASP A 90 3.92 -19.99 10.27
N GLN A 91 4.58 -20.58 9.29
CA GLN A 91 6.04 -20.60 9.14
C GLN A 91 6.70 -19.21 8.99
N HIS A 92 5.93 -18.18 8.65
CA HIS A 92 6.42 -16.80 8.47
C HIS A 92 6.00 -15.86 9.59
N ARG A 93 5.32 -16.36 10.62
CA ARG A 93 4.79 -15.55 11.73
C ARG A 93 5.86 -14.72 12.44
N GLN A 94 7.08 -15.24 12.57
CA GLN A 94 8.20 -14.52 13.19
C GLN A 94 8.61 -13.25 12.42
N CYS A 95 8.41 -13.21 11.10
CA CYS A 95 8.86 -12.08 10.27
C CYS A 95 7.82 -10.95 10.14
N ILE A 96 6.63 -11.08 10.75
CA ILE A 96 5.50 -10.16 10.51
C ILE A 96 5.51 -8.96 11.48
N LEU A 97 6.24 -9.04 12.60
CA LEU A 97 6.11 -8.06 13.71
C LEU A 97 7.42 -7.43 14.22
N GLU A 98 8.54 -7.50 13.50
CA GLU A 98 9.78 -6.76 13.85
C GLU A 98 9.80 -5.31 13.30
#